data_AF-A0A355F0D0-F1
#
_entry.id   AF-A0A355F0D0-F1
#
_cell.length_a   1.000
_cell.length_b   1.000
_cell.length_c   1.000
_cell.angle_alpha   90.00
_cell.angle_beta   90.00
_cell.angle_gamma   90.00
#
_symmetry.space_group_name_H-M   'P 1'
#
loop_
_entity.id
_entity.type
_entity.pdbx_description
1 polymer ?
#
loop_
_entity_poly.entity_id
_entity_poly.type
_entity_poly.pdbx_seq_one_letter_code
_entity_poly.pdbx_strand_id
1 'polypeptide(L)'
;MEIEQVGVDVVASLVGPDGATLLTADDPDGLDDAEILAVITPVAGELRLVITAHDPQAAPGACRVALTARRPAGPGDAERA
;
A
#
# COMPACT_ATOMS: atom_id res chain seq x y z
N MET A 1 -6.20 -2.19 1.68
CA MET A 1 -5.58 -1.03 2.36
C MET A 1 -5.84 0.14 1.46
N GLU A 2 -6.20 1.26 2.05
CA GLU A 2 -6.51 2.50 1.35
C GLU A 2 -5.62 3.59 1.93
N ILE A 3 -4.98 4.38 1.05
CA ILE A 3 -4.18 5.54 1.42
C ILE A 3 -4.84 6.76 0.78
N GLU A 4 -5.61 7.49 1.57
CA GLU A 4 -6.16 8.78 1.16
C GLU A 4 -5.02 9.80 1.05
N GLN A 5 -4.83 10.38 -0.12
CA GLN A 5 -3.89 11.47 -0.37
C GLN A 5 -4.52 12.81 0.05
N VAL A 6 -3.73 13.70 0.66
CA VAL A 6 -4.18 15.04 1.06
C VAL A 6 -3.12 16.07 0.68
N GLY A 7 -3.25 16.60 -0.54
CA GLY A 7 -2.35 17.64 -1.05
C GLY A 7 -0.93 17.16 -1.32
N VAL A 8 -0.71 15.86 -1.48
CA VAL A 8 0.56 15.24 -1.86
C VAL A 8 0.31 13.92 -2.57
N ASP A 9 0.94 13.76 -3.73
CA ASP A 9 0.96 12.50 -4.47
C ASP A 9 1.93 11.54 -3.80
N VAL A 10 1.48 10.32 -3.50
CA VAL A 10 2.24 9.34 -2.75
C VAL A 10 2.37 8.02 -3.48
N VAL A 11 3.58 7.47 -3.44
CA VAL A 11 3.85 6.08 -3.80
C VAL A 11 3.76 5.24 -2.54
N ALA A 12 2.92 4.20 -2.56
CA ALA A 12 2.75 3.26 -1.48
C ALA A 12 3.30 1.88 -1.86
N SER A 13 4.32 1.42 -1.13
CA SER A 13 4.94 0.09 -1.34
C SER A 13 4.75 -0.81 -0.13
N LEU A 14 4.29 -2.03 -0.36
CA LEU A 14 4.22 -3.08 0.66
C LEU A 14 5.45 -3.98 0.57
N VAL A 15 6.18 -4.09 1.68
CA VAL A 15 7.40 -4.88 1.79
C VAL A 15 7.15 -6.10 2.67
N GLY A 16 7.59 -7.26 2.18
CA GLY A 16 7.48 -8.55 2.83
C GLY A 16 8.46 -8.74 4.00
N PRO A 17 8.32 -9.84 4.76
CA PRO A 17 9.17 -10.12 5.91
C PRO A 17 10.64 -10.37 5.55
N ASP A 18 10.91 -10.73 4.29
CA ASP A 18 12.23 -10.91 3.70
C ASP A 18 12.86 -9.60 3.20
N GLY A 19 12.13 -8.48 3.29
CA GLY A 19 12.55 -7.19 2.78
C GLY A 19 12.27 -6.97 1.28
N ALA A 20 11.64 -7.93 0.59
CA ALA A 20 11.28 -7.78 -0.81
C ALA A 20 10.00 -6.95 -0.96
N THR A 21 9.93 -6.08 -1.97
CA THR A 21 8.69 -5.38 -2.33
C THR A 21 7.71 -6.38 -2.92
N LEU A 22 6.53 -6.49 -2.30
CA LEU A 22 5.43 -7.35 -2.73
C LEU A 22 4.50 -6.63 -3.72
N LEU A 23 4.23 -5.36 -3.46
CA LEU A 23 3.31 -4.54 -4.25
C LEU A 23 3.71 -3.06 -4.17
N THR A 24 3.49 -2.33 -5.24
CA THR A 24 3.58 -0.86 -5.29
C THR A 24 2.32 -0.31 -5.94
N ALA A 25 1.76 0.76 -5.37
CA ALA A 25 0.68 1.56 -5.92
C ALA A 25 1.16 3.03 -6.03
N ASP A 26 0.79 3.65 -7.14
CA ASP A 26 1.15 5.01 -7.59
C ASP A 26 0.14 5.35 -8.69
N ASP A 27 -1.04 5.77 -8.28
CA ASP A 27 -2.14 6.14 -9.16
C ASP A 27 -1.85 7.50 -9.80
N PRO A 28 -1.85 7.62 -11.14
CA PRO A 28 -1.56 8.88 -11.82
C PRO A 28 -2.62 9.97 -11.64
N ASP A 29 -3.75 9.69 -10.99
CA ASP A 29 -4.94 10.55 -11.03
C ASP A 29 -4.91 11.79 -10.09
N GLY A 30 -3.84 12.04 -9.32
CA GLY A 30 -3.57 13.38 -8.77
C GLY A 30 -3.05 13.43 -7.33
N LEU A 31 -3.53 14.41 -6.54
CA LEU A 31 -3.07 14.68 -5.15
C LEU A 31 -4.10 14.31 -4.07
N ASP A 32 -5.28 13.85 -4.48
CA ASP A 32 -6.46 13.70 -3.63
C ASP A 32 -7.18 12.35 -3.86
N ASP A 33 -6.77 11.56 -4.87
CA ASP A 33 -7.30 10.22 -5.10
C ASP A 33 -6.57 9.20 -4.22
N ALA A 34 -7.28 8.13 -3.82
CA ALA A 34 -6.75 7.18 -2.85
C ALA A 34 -5.96 6.05 -3.53
N GLU A 35 -4.78 5.74 -3.00
CA GLU A 35 -4.06 4.52 -3.38
C GLU A 35 -4.71 3.31 -2.73
N ILE A 36 -5.01 2.27 -3.53
CA ILE A 36 -5.63 1.04 -3.04
C ILE A 36 -4.70 -0.16 -3.24
N LEU A 37 -4.23 -0.72 -2.12
CA LEU A 37 -3.48 -1.98 -2.11
C LEU A 37 -4.37 -3.13 -1.62
N ALA A 38 -4.57 -4.14 -2.45
CA ALA A 38 -5.23 -5.39 -2.09
C ALA A 38 -4.25 -6.56 -2.32
N VAL A 39 -3.92 -7.29 -1.24
CA VAL A 39 -2.90 -8.34 -1.27
C VAL A 39 -3.35 -9.57 -0.49
N ILE A 40 -2.96 -10.74 -0.98
CA ILE A 40 -2.89 -11.98 -0.21
C ILE A 40 -1.40 -12.30 -0.11
N THR A 41 -0.84 -12.31 1.10
CA THR A 41 0.61 -12.49 1.22
C THR A 41 1.00 -13.97 1.11
N PRO A 42 2.01 -14.32 0.30
CA PRO A 42 2.44 -15.71 0.13
C PRO A 42 3.17 -16.26 1.36
N VAL A 43 3.68 -15.36 2.20
CA VAL A 43 4.40 -15.69 3.43
C VAL A 43 3.73 -15.03 4.64
N ALA A 44 3.75 -15.73 5.77
CA ALA A 44 3.36 -15.17 7.05
C ALA A 44 4.52 -14.39 7.66
N GLY A 45 4.24 -13.25 8.29
CA GLY A 45 5.24 -12.45 8.98
C GLY A 45 4.87 -10.98 9.08
N GLU A 46 5.80 -10.18 9.60
CA GLU A 46 5.66 -8.74 9.64
C GLU A 46 5.77 -8.16 8.23
N LEU A 47 4.81 -7.31 7.87
CA LEU A 47 4.81 -6.56 6.62
C LEU A 47 5.04 -5.09 6.94
N ARG A 48 5.75 -4.39 6.06
CA ARG A 48 6.02 -2.96 6.19
C ARG A 48 5.37 -2.21 5.05
N LEU A 49 4.51 -1.26 5.38
CA LEU A 49 4.06 -0.24 4.42
C LEU A 49 5.07 0.89 4.41
N VAL A 50 5.58 1.21 3.23
CA VAL A 50 6.47 2.36 2.98
C VAL A 50 5.71 3.34 2.12
N ILE A 51 5.54 4.57 2.61
CA ILE A 51 4.89 5.67 1.88
C ILE A 51 5.94 6.75 1.64
N THR A 52 6.08 7.15 0.39
CA THR A 52 6.98 8.23 -0.05
C THR A 52 6.22 9.18 -0.96
N ALA A 53 6.59 10.45 -0.98
CA ALA A 53 6.09 11.36 -2.01
C ALA A 53 6.59 10.89 -3.40
N HIS A 54 5.72 10.94 -4.41
CA HIS A 54 6.10 10.66 -5.79
C HIS A 54 7.17 11.64 -6.27
N ASP A 55 6.92 12.94 -6.08
CA ASP A 55 7.91 14.00 -6.28
C ASP A 55 8.62 14.33 -4.96
N PRO A 56 9.96 14.14 -4.85
CA PRO A 56 10.72 14.50 -3.65
C PRO A 56 10.77 16.01 -3.38
N GLN A 57 10.35 16.85 -4.32
CA GLN A 57 10.23 18.30 -4.16
C GLN A 57 8.77 18.75 -3.97
N ALA A 58 7.82 17.82 -3.81
CA ALA A 58 6.44 18.13 -3.55
C ALA A 58 6.27 19.05 -2.33
N ALA A 59 5.26 19.90 -2.36
CA ALA A 59 4.85 20.64 -1.18
C ALA A 59 4.46 19.66 -0.06
N PRO A 60 4.64 20.02 1.22
CA PRO A 60 4.19 19.19 2.32
C PRO A 60 2.67 18.94 2.24
N GLY A 61 2.29 17.68 2.32
CA GLY A 61 0.90 17.24 2.46
C GLY A 61 0.76 16.22 3.58
N ALA A 62 -0.36 15.50 3.58
CA ALA A 62 -0.61 14.41 4.51
C ALA A 62 -1.21 13.21 3.76
N CYS A 63 -1.26 12.07 4.44
CA CYS A 63 -2.06 10.94 4.00
C CYS A 63 -2.76 10.30 5.20
N ARG A 64 -3.85 9.58 4.93
CA ARG A 64 -4.51 8.71 5.92
C ARG A 64 -4.51 7.28 5.44
N VAL A 65 -4.03 6.38 6.28
CA VAL A 65 -3.97 4.95 5.96
C VAL A 65 -5.06 4.20 6.70
N ALA A 66 -5.90 3.49 5.95
CA ALA A 66 -6.89 2.57 6.47
C ALA A 66 -6.54 1.12 6.09
N LEU A 67 -6.25 0.30 7.10
CA LEU A 67 -6.05 -1.14 6.92
C LEU A 67 -7.32 -1.90 7.30
N THR A 68 -7.91 -2.58 6.32
CA THR A 68 -9.06 -3.47 6.53
C THR A 68 -8.72 -4.88 6.11
N ALA A 69 -8.80 -5.84 7.04
CA ALA A 69 -8.77 -7.25 6.71
C ALA A 69 -10.13 -7.67 6.15
N ARG A 70 -10.21 -7.96 4.84
CA ARG A 70 -11.49 -8.29 4.17
C ARG A 70 -12.11 -9.58 4.70
N ARG A 71 -11.28 -10.58 4.98
CA ARG A 71 -11.64 -11.84 5.65
C ARG A 71 -10.40 -12.49 6.27
N PRO A 72 -10.56 -13.43 7.22
CA PRO A 72 -9.46 -14.29 7.64
C PRO A 72 -8.88 -15.09 6.47
N ALA A 73 -7.58 -15.39 6.54
CA ALA A 73 -6.94 -16.32 5.63
C ALA A 73 -7.61 -17.70 5.74
N GLY A 74 -7.78 -18.38 4.61
CA GLY A 74 -8.43 -19.68 4.55
C GLY A 74 -7.90 -20.55 3.42
N PRO A 75 -8.39 -21.80 3.33
CA PRO A 75 -8.01 -22.70 2.24
C PRO A 75 -8.23 -22.05 0.87
N GLY A 76 -7.31 -22.26 -0.07
CA GLY A 76 -7.36 -21.65 -1.40
C GLY A 76 -6.63 -20.31 -1.52
N ASP A 77 -6.18 -19.69 -0.42
CA ASP A 77 -5.48 -18.39 -0.48
C ASP A 77 -4.06 -18.50 -1.03
N ALA A 78 -3.39 -19.65 -0.81
CA ALA A 78 -2.06 -19.88 -1.35
C ALA A 78 -2.06 -19.88 -2.89
N GLU A 79 -3.17 -20.26 -3.51
CA GLU A 79 -3.36 -20.30 -4.97
C GLU A 79 -3.80 -18.94 -5.55
N ARG A 80 -4.12 -17.96 -4.69
CA ARG A 80 -4.54 -16.60 -5.07
C ARG A 80 -3.50 -15.51 -4.73
N ALA A 81 -2.41 -15.90 -4.07
CA ALA A 81 -1.31 -15.02 -3.67
C ALA A 81 -0.37 -14.69 -4.85
#